data_AF-A0A946ZR62-F1
#
_entry.id   AF-A0A946ZR62-F1
#
_cell.length_a   1.000
_cell.length_b   1.000
_cell.length_c   1.000
_cell.angle_alpha   90.00
_cell.angle_beta   90.00
_cell.angle_gamma   90.00
#
_symmetry.space_group_name_H-M   'P 1'
#
loop_
_entity.id
_entity.type
_entity.pdbx_description
1 polymer ?
#
loop_
_entity_poly.entity_id
_entity_poly.type
_entity_poly.pdbx_seq_one_letter_code
_entity_poly.pdbx_strand_id
1 'polypeptide(L)'
;MQAESNPITRNVSHRGPDDFSELRIKEPMRIAAGTEGIYHALKHSFKEMGVIRSIPALFKMNQKDGFDCPSCAWPDPEHPSPIAEYCENGAKALADEATTSHIGKEFFAKYSVEELSRLTDYQINSFGRLTEPLILKADSLHYEPISWEASYQLIADHLHNMDDPDEAIFYTSGRSSNEAAFLYGMFARAMGTNNLPDCSNMCHESSGVALSETLGIGKGSVKLEDFYEAEVILIAGQNPGTNHPRMLS
;
A
#
# COMPACT_ATOMS: atom_id res chain seq x y z
N MET A 1 38.90 10.17 -10.23
CA MET A 1 38.31 11.44 -10.69
C MET A 1 37.08 11.11 -11.50
N GLN A 2 35.94 10.89 -10.84
CA GLN A 2 34.65 10.94 -11.52
C GLN A 2 34.31 12.44 -11.64
N ALA A 3 34.01 12.90 -12.85
CA ALA A 3 33.57 14.26 -13.05
C ALA A 3 32.28 14.45 -12.24
N GLU A 4 32.28 15.38 -11.30
CA GLU A 4 31.06 15.85 -10.64
C GLU A 4 30.21 16.50 -11.73
N SER A 5 29.29 15.73 -12.32
CA SER A 5 28.28 16.29 -13.20
C SER A 5 27.38 17.17 -12.34
N ASN A 6 27.25 18.45 -12.71
CA ASN A 6 26.38 19.37 -11.99
C ASN A 6 24.96 18.81 -11.98
N PRO A 7 24.32 18.65 -10.82
CA PRO A 7 22.97 18.12 -10.73
C PRO A 7 22.02 19.01 -11.53
N ILE A 8 21.19 18.40 -12.38
CA ILE A 8 20.18 19.13 -13.12
C ILE A 8 19.00 19.45 -12.19
N THR A 9 18.43 20.65 -12.33
CA THR A 9 17.16 20.97 -11.65
C THR A 9 16.02 20.36 -12.45
N ARG A 10 15.28 19.42 -11.84
CA ARG A 10 14.13 18.76 -12.46
C ARG A 10 12.85 19.53 -12.16
N ASN A 11 12.04 19.77 -13.18
CA ASN A 11 10.73 20.39 -13.10
C ASN A 11 9.63 19.34 -12.86
N VAL A 12 9.64 18.74 -11.66
CA VAL A 12 8.66 17.72 -11.24
C VAL A 12 7.46 18.35 -10.53
N SER A 13 6.28 17.77 -10.69
CA SER A 13 5.15 18.04 -9.78
C SER A 13 5.28 17.16 -8.53
N HIS A 14 5.26 17.79 -7.36
CA HIS A 14 5.33 17.07 -6.08
C HIS A 14 3.98 16.49 -5.62
N ARG A 15 2.86 16.99 -6.16
CA ARG A 15 1.50 16.61 -5.76
C ARG A 15 0.72 15.89 -6.86
N GLY A 16 1.32 15.70 -8.04
CA GLY A 16 0.59 15.28 -9.23
C GLY A 16 -0.29 16.41 -9.79
N PRO A 17 -1.24 16.08 -10.68
CA PRO A 17 -2.23 17.04 -11.17
C PRO A 17 -3.37 17.26 -10.15
N ASP A 18 -3.72 18.53 -9.90
CA ASP A 18 -4.87 18.93 -9.06
C ASP A 18 -6.22 18.82 -9.80
N ASP A 19 -6.19 18.48 -11.10
CA ASP A 19 -7.39 18.38 -11.91
C ASP A 19 -8.23 17.19 -11.46
N PHE A 20 -9.35 17.49 -10.80
CA PHE A 20 -10.35 16.49 -10.47
C PHE A 20 -10.90 15.86 -11.76
N SER A 21 -10.72 14.55 -11.93
CA SER A 21 -11.29 13.80 -13.04
C SER A 21 -12.82 13.93 -13.02
N GLU A 22 -13.42 14.61 -14.01
CA GLU A 22 -14.86 14.73 -14.30
C GLU A 22 -15.82 14.43 -13.12
N LEU A 23 -15.65 15.10 -11.97
CA LEU A 23 -16.45 14.78 -10.78
C LEU A 23 -17.93 15.05 -11.07
N ARG A 24 -18.76 14.02 -10.90
CA ARG A 24 -20.21 14.12 -11.08
C ARG A 24 -20.88 14.13 -9.72
N ILE A 25 -21.50 15.26 -9.38
CA ILE A 25 -22.37 15.34 -8.21
C ILE A 25 -23.65 14.56 -8.53
N LYS A 26 -23.96 13.57 -7.71
CA LYS A 26 -25.15 12.72 -7.80
C LYS A 26 -25.76 12.58 -6.40
N GLU A 27 -26.98 12.06 -6.35
CA GLU A 27 -27.57 11.68 -5.07
C GLU A 27 -26.72 10.60 -4.36
N PRO A 28 -26.64 10.63 -3.02
CA PRO A 28 -25.90 9.62 -2.27
C PRO A 28 -26.41 8.21 -2.54
N MET A 29 -25.48 7.26 -2.69
CA MET A 29 -25.82 5.85 -2.79
C MET A 29 -26.51 5.37 -1.52
N ARG A 30 -27.61 4.63 -1.67
CA ARG A 30 -28.37 4.04 -0.56
C ARG A 30 -27.93 2.62 -0.20
N ILE A 31 -27.04 2.04 -1.00
CA ILE A 31 -26.56 0.67 -0.89
C ILE A 31 -25.03 0.73 -0.96
N ALA A 32 -24.36 0.16 0.05
CA ALA A 32 -22.90 0.14 0.15
C ALA A 32 -22.28 -1.21 -0.24
N ALA A 33 -23.06 -2.29 -0.23
CA ALA A 33 -22.62 -3.64 -0.56
C ALA A 33 -23.69 -4.38 -1.35
N GLY A 34 -23.30 -5.42 -2.10
CA GLY A 34 -24.23 -6.26 -2.86
C GLY A 34 -23.71 -6.58 -4.26
N THR A 35 -24.63 -6.85 -5.18
CA THR A 35 -24.34 -7.36 -6.54
C THR A 35 -23.42 -6.44 -7.34
N GLU A 36 -23.55 -5.13 -7.17
CA GLU A 36 -22.71 -4.15 -7.88
C GLU A 36 -21.24 -4.25 -7.45
N GLY A 37 -21.00 -4.41 -6.14
CA GLY A 37 -19.65 -4.60 -5.59
C GLY A 37 -19.03 -5.92 -6.07
N ILE A 38 -19.82 -7.00 -6.15
CA ILE A 38 -19.38 -8.29 -6.72
C ILE A 38 -19.01 -8.12 -8.19
N TYR A 39 -19.86 -7.44 -8.97
CA TYR A 39 -19.61 -7.18 -10.39
C TYR A 39 -18.31 -6.40 -10.60
N HIS A 40 -18.11 -5.30 -9.87
CA HIS A 40 -16.91 -4.48 -9.99
C HIS A 40 -15.65 -5.19 -9.49
N ALA A 41 -15.74 -5.95 -8.40
CA ALA A 41 -14.64 -6.78 -7.91
C ALA A 41 -14.19 -7.77 -8.97
N LEU A 42 -15.11 -8.60 -9.49
CA LEU A 42 -14.78 -9.61 -10.49
C LEU A 42 -14.30 -8.99 -11.81
N LYS A 43 -14.95 -7.92 -12.27
CA LYS A 43 -14.54 -7.20 -13.49
C LYS A 43 -13.10 -6.70 -13.38
N HIS A 44 -12.74 -6.10 -12.24
CA HIS A 44 -11.39 -5.59 -12.02
C HIS A 44 -10.39 -6.72 -11.85
N SER A 45 -10.69 -7.75 -11.05
CA SER A 45 -9.81 -8.90 -10.88
C SER A 45 -9.53 -9.62 -12.21
N PHE A 46 -10.56 -9.84 -13.04
CA PHE A 46 -10.38 -10.47 -14.36
C PHE A 46 -9.59 -9.58 -15.32
N LYS A 47 -9.73 -8.26 -15.24
CA LYS A 47 -8.94 -7.32 -16.03
C LYS A 47 -7.45 -7.40 -15.69
N GLU A 48 -7.11 -7.40 -14.41
CA GLU A 48 -5.70 -7.33 -13.97
C GLU A 48 -4.99 -8.69 -13.94
N MET A 49 -5.68 -9.76 -13.51
CA MET A 49 -5.06 -11.07 -13.30
C MET A 49 -5.49 -12.14 -14.30
N GLY A 50 -6.56 -11.89 -15.07
CA GLY A 50 -7.24 -12.90 -15.89
C GLY A 50 -8.09 -13.88 -15.06
N VAL A 51 -9.05 -14.54 -15.71
CA VAL A 51 -10.05 -15.40 -15.05
C VAL A 51 -9.42 -16.58 -14.30
N ILE A 52 -8.43 -17.23 -14.92
CA ILE A 52 -7.79 -18.46 -14.40
C ILE A 52 -7.09 -18.20 -13.06
N ARG A 53 -6.43 -17.04 -12.91
CA ARG A 53 -5.73 -16.67 -11.67
C ARG A 53 -6.67 -16.04 -10.65
N SER A 54 -7.70 -15.32 -11.11
CA SER A 54 -8.61 -14.58 -10.25
C SER A 54 -9.41 -15.44 -9.30
N ILE A 55 -10.08 -16.46 -9.83
CA ILE A 55 -10.97 -17.27 -9.01
C ILE A 55 -10.21 -17.95 -7.85
N PRO A 56 -9.13 -18.73 -8.09
CA PRO A 56 -8.42 -19.38 -6.97
C PRO A 56 -7.80 -18.39 -5.97
N ALA A 57 -7.30 -17.24 -6.43
CA ALA A 57 -6.70 -16.25 -5.55
C ALA A 57 -7.74 -15.61 -4.62
N LEU A 58 -8.91 -15.25 -5.16
CA LEU A 58 -10.02 -14.71 -4.38
C LEU A 58 -10.53 -15.71 -3.34
N PHE A 59 -10.72 -16.98 -3.72
CA PHE A 59 -11.15 -18.04 -2.78
C PHE A 59 -10.14 -18.37 -1.68
N LYS A 60 -8.86 -17.98 -1.83
CA LYS A 60 -7.81 -18.19 -0.82
C LYS A 60 -7.60 -17.00 0.10
N MET A 61 -8.10 -15.82 -0.25
CA MET A 61 -7.90 -14.62 0.55
C MET A 61 -8.71 -14.70 1.84
N ASN A 62 -8.09 -14.36 2.97
CA ASN A 62 -8.67 -14.36 4.32
C ASN A 62 -9.21 -15.75 4.75
N GLN A 63 -8.51 -16.81 4.32
CA GLN A 63 -8.79 -18.20 4.72
C GLN A 63 -7.65 -18.73 5.60
N LYS A 64 -7.95 -19.71 6.47
CA LYS A 64 -6.98 -20.25 7.45
C LYS A 64 -5.64 -20.72 6.84
N ASP A 65 -5.70 -21.43 5.70
CA ASP A 65 -4.53 -21.89 4.94
C ASP A 65 -4.23 -21.00 3.72
N GLY A 66 -4.74 -19.77 3.77
CA GLY A 66 -4.72 -18.79 2.70
C GLY A 66 -3.67 -17.70 2.91
N PHE A 67 -4.05 -16.47 2.58
CA PHE A 67 -3.25 -15.27 2.84
C PHE A 67 -4.17 -14.10 3.18
N ASP A 68 -3.64 -13.14 3.94
CA ASP A 68 -4.41 -11.97 4.38
C ASP A 68 -4.55 -10.93 3.26
N CYS A 69 -5.71 -10.29 3.23
CA CYS A 69 -6.02 -9.20 2.31
C CYS A 69 -5.03 -8.02 2.50
N PRO A 70 -4.37 -7.54 1.43
CA PRO A 70 -3.37 -6.48 1.54
C PRO A 70 -3.96 -5.07 1.73
N SER A 71 -5.29 -4.94 1.78
CA SER A 71 -5.98 -3.64 1.74
C SER A 71 -6.65 -3.22 3.05
N CYS A 72 -7.02 -4.14 3.92
CA CYS A 72 -7.91 -3.83 5.04
C CYS A 72 -7.52 -4.65 6.27
N ALA A 73 -7.52 -4.01 7.44
CA ALA A 73 -7.20 -4.62 8.72
C ALA A 73 -8.45 -5.15 9.46
N TRP A 74 -9.51 -5.53 8.73
CA TRP A 74 -10.69 -6.13 9.35
C TRP A 74 -10.39 -7.57 9.78
N PRO A 75 -10.67 -7.96 11.03
CA PRO A 75 -10.34 -9.28 11.54
C PRO A 75 -11.09 -10.38 10.78
N ASP A 76 -10.46 -11.55 10.70
CA ASP A 76 -11.09 -12.74 10.15
C ASP A 76 -11.88 -13.50 11.22
N PRO A 77 -13.09 -13.98 10.91
CA PRO A 77 -13.88 -14.75 11.86
C PRO A 77 -13.25 -16.11 12.14
N GLU A 78 -13.53 -16.69 13.32
CA GLU A 78 -13.06 -18.03 13.68
C GLU A 78 -13.51 -19.11 12.67
N HIS A 79 -14.68 -18.91 12.07
CA HIS A 79 -15.27 -19.73 11.02
C HIS A 79 -15.50 -18.91 9.75
N PRO A 80 -14.46 -18.76 8.90
CA PRO A 80 -14.59 -18.01 7.64
C PRO A 80 -15.56 -18.69 6.68
N SER A 81 -16.31 -17.87 5.94
CA SER A 81 -17.08 -18.28 4.79
C SER A 81 -16.18 -19.00 3.78
N PRO A 82 -16.57 -20.19 3.30
CA PRO A 82 -15.80 -20.92 2.29
C PRO A 82 -15.85 -20.26 0.90
N ILE A 83 -16.66 -19.20 0.74
CA ILE A 83 -16.87 -18.54 -0.55
C ILE A 83 -16.05 -17.25 -0.64
N ALA A 84 -16.16 -16.37 0.35
CA ALA A 84 -15.49 -15.08 0.35
C ALA A 84 -15.45 -14.47 1.74
N GLU A 85 -14.28 -13.95 2.12
CA GLU A 85 -14.04 -13.20 3.36
C GLU A 85 -13.42 -11.82 3.07
N TYR A 86 -13.86 -11.16 2.01
CA TYR A 86 -13.27 -9.91 1.54
C TYR A 86 -14.30 -8.95 0.95
N CYS A 87 -13.97 -7.66 0.94
CA CYS A 87 -14.76 -6.62 0.28
C CYS A 87 -14.25 -6.36 -1.14
N GLU A 88 -14.97 -5.51 -1.89
CA GLU A 88 -14.58 -5.07 -3.24
C GLU A 88 -13.16 -4.46 -3.27
N ASN A 89 -12.82 -3.62 -2.29
CA ASN A 89 -11.48 -3.02 -2.20
C ASN A 89 -10.39 -4.07 -1.96
N GLY A 90 -10.67 -5.09 -1.15
CA GLY A 90 -9.75 -6.20 -0.94
C GLY A 90 -9.48 -6.98 -2.23
N ALA A 91 -10.54 -7.28 -2.98
CA ALA A 91 -10.43 -7.95 -4.29
C ALA A 91 -9.66 -7.10 -5.32
N LYS A 92 -9.87 -5.77 -5.32
CA LYS A 92 -9.14 -4.84 -6.19
C LYS A 92 -7.67 -4.71 -5.82
N ALA A 93 -7.35 -4.64 -4.53
CA ALA A 93 -5.96 -4.57 -4.09
C ALA A 93 -5.19 -5.86 -4.40
N LEU A 94 -5.82 -7.03 -4.21
CA LEU A 94 -5.26 -8.30 -4.66
C LEU A 94 -5.02 -8.30 -6.17
N ALA A 95 -5.99 -7.80 -6.94
CA ALA A 95 -5.90 -7.73 -8.39
C ALA A 95 -4.73 -6.87 -8.86
N ASP A 96 -4.54 -5.71 -8.24
CA ASP A 96 -3.42 -4.81 -8.53
C ASP A 96 -2.08 -5.45 -8.16
N GLU A 97 -1.97 -6.11 -7.01
CA GLU A 97 -0.74 -6.79 -6.58
C GLU A 97 -0.35 -7.96 -7.49
N ALA A 98 -1.34 -8.71 -7.97
CA ALA A 98 -1.13 -9.89 -8.82
C ALA A 98 -1.38 -9.62 -10.31
N THR A 99 -1.38 -8.35 -10.72
CA THR A 99 -1.50 -7.93 -12.13
C THR A 99 -0.49 -8.65 -13.04
N THR A 100 -0.90 -8.93 -14.28
CA THR A 100 0.03 -9.45 -15.31
C THR A 100 0.76 -8.35 -16.07
N SER A 101 0.31 -7.10 -15.94
CA SER A 101 0.92 -5.95 -16.61
C SER A 101 2.24 -5.60 -15.93
N HIS A 102 3.24 -5.23 -16.71
CA HIS A 102 4.54 -4.84 -16.19
C HIS A 102 5.24 -3.79 -17.06
N ILE A 103 6.12 -3.01 -16.42
CA ILE A 103 7.01 -2.04 -17.07
C ILE A 103 8.46 -2.28 -16.67
N GLY A 104 9.36 -1.93 -17.59
CA GLY A 104 10.80 -2.05 -17.43
C GLY A 104 11.54 -0.96 -18.20
N LYS A 105 12.81 -1.21 -18.51
CA LYS A 105 13.75 -0.25 -19.09
C LYS A 105 13.22 0.51 -20.31
N GLU A 106 12.47 -0.13 -21.20
CA GLU A 106 11.96 0.52 -22.42
C GLU A 106 10.93 1.60 -22.08
N PHE A 107 10.14 1.40 -21.02
CA PHE A 107 9.19 2.40 -20.53
C PHE A 107 9.92 3.61 -19.96
N PHE A 108 10.92 3.38 -19.11
CA PHE A 108 11.67 4.44 -18.46
C PHE A 108 12.69 5.14 -19.36
N ALA A 109 13.09 4.53 -20.47
CA ALA A 109 13.82 5.20 -21.55
C ALA A 109 12.93 6.14 -22.38
N LYS A 110 11.60 5.91 -22.37
CA LYS A 110 10.63 6.68 -23.14
C LYS A 110 10.04 7.85 -22.35
N TYR A 111 9.78 7.66 -21.06
CA TYR A 111 9.12 8.65 -20.20
C TYR A 111 10.08 9.17 -19.14
N SER A 112 10.29 10.48 -19.14
CA SER A 112 11.09 11.17 -18.13
C SER A 112 10.36 11.22 -16.79
N VAL A 113 11.11 11.40 -15.70
CA VAL A 113 10.55 11.61 -14.36
C VAL A 113 9.66 12.86 -14.30
N GLU A 114 9.95 13.88 -15.09
CA GLU A 114 9.13 15.09 -15.19
C GLU A 114 7.77 14.81 -15.83
N GLU A 115 7.73 14.02 -16.91
CA GLU A 115 6.48 13.59 -17.55
C GLU A 115 5.66 12.70 -16.61
N LEU A 116 6.31 11.72 -15.97
CA LEU A 116 5.66 10.81 -15.03
C LEU A 116 5.06 11.57 -13.83
N SER A 117 5.74 12.61 -13.33
CA SER A 117 5.25 13.42 -12.21
C SER A 117 3.95 14.16 -12.49
N ARG A 118 3.54 14.30 -13.76
CA ARG A 118 2.31 14.98 -14.18
C ARG A 118 1.11 14.05 -14.30
N LEU A 119 1.32 12.75 -14.12
CA LEU A 119 0.27 11.74 -14.20
C LEU A 119 -0.44 11.61 -12.85
N THR A 120 -1.69 11.17 -12.89
CA THR A 120 -2.44 10.80 -11.68
C THR A 120 -1.93 9.46 -11.13
N ASP A 121 -2.11 9.23 -9.83
CA ASP A 121 -1.80 7.93 -9.20
C ASP A 121 -2.47 6.75 -9.90
N TYR A 122 -3.70 6.95 -10.38
CA TYR A 122 -4.44 5.94 -11.16
C TYR A 122 -3.73 5.60 -12.48
N GLN A 123 -3.23 6.61 -13.21
CA GLN A 123 -2.49 6.41 -14.44
C GLN A 123 -1.15 5.71 -14.16
N ILE A 124 -0.43 6.13 -13.12
CA ILE A 124 0.84 5.51 -12.73
C ILE A 124 0.63 4.03 -12.38
N ASN A 125 -0.36 3.71 -11.55
CA ASN A 125 -0.68 2.33 -11.18
C ASN A 125 -1.08 1.48 -12.39
N SER A 126 -1.75 2.07 -13.38
CA SER A 126 -2.23 1.34 -14.57
C SER A 126 -1.13 0.81 -15.50
N PHE A 127 0.10 1.30 -15.36
CA PHE A 127 1.24 0.78 -16.15
C PHE A 127 1.67 -0.62 -15.71
N GLY A 128 1.32 -1.03 -14.48
CA GLY A 128 1.62 -2.35 -13.94
C GLY A 128 2.94 -2.41 -13.18
N ARG A 129 3.37 -3.64 -12.89
CA ARG A 129 4.46 -3.93 -11.95
C ARG A 129 5.84 -3.55 -12.50
N LEU A 130 6.67 -2.96 -11.65
CA LEU A 130 8.11 -2.79 -11.91
C LEU A 130 8.83 -4.13 -11.81
N THR A 131 9.59 -4.52 -12.84
CA THR A 131 10.24 -5.85 -12.91
C THR A 131 11.76 -5.85 -12.71
N GLU A 132 12.39 -4.69 -12.65
CA GLU A 132 13.85 -4.56 -12.49
C GLU A 132 14.22 -3.35 -11.63
N PRO A 133 15.36 -3.36 -10.91
CA PRO A 133 15.83 -2.19 -10.19
C PRO A 133 16.21 -1.07 -11.15
N LEU A 134 15.94 0.17 -10.73
CA LEU A 134 16.23 1.37 -11.50
C LEU A 134 17.00 2.38 -10.64
N ILE A 135 17.79 3.22 -11.31
CA ILE A 135 18.50 4.34 -10.71
C ILE A 135 18.19 5.63 -11.48
N LEU A 136 18.00 6.73 -10.74
CA LEU A 136 17.94 8.07 -11.31
C LEU A 136 19.21 8.83 -10.95
N LYS A 137 20.13 8.95 -11.92
CA LYS A 137 21.40 9.69 -11.73
C LYS A 137 21.14 11.19 -11.64
N ALA A 138 21.98 11.91 -10.88
CA ALA A 138 21.82 13.34 -10.60
C ALA A 138 21.70 14.25 -11.84
N ASP A 139 22.32 13.85 -12.94
CA ASP A 139 22.35 14.54 -14.23
C ASP A 139 21.37 13.97 -15.27
N SER A 140 20.50 13.03 -14.87
CA SER A 140 19.53 12.37 -15.76
C SER A 140 18.07 12.76 -15.47
N LEU A 141 17.29 12.84 -16.55
CA LEU A 141 15.83 12.97 -16.53
C LEU A 141 15.10 11.62 -16.60
N HIS A 142 15.81 10.54 -16.89
CA HIS A 142 15.24 9.20 -17.07
C HIS A 142 15.83 8.23 -16.07
N TYR A 143 15.02 7.29 -15.62
CA TYR A 143 15.50 6.15 -14.86
C TYR A 143 16.29 5.21 -15.78
N GLU A 144 17.39 4.68 -15.28
CA GLU A 144 18.22 3.69 -15.96
C GLU A 144 18.21 2.37 -15.19
N PRO A 145 18.25 1.21 -15.86
CA PRO A 145 18.39 -0.08 -15.18
C PRO A 145 19.69 -0.19 -14.40
N ILE A 146 19.61 -0.82 -13.24
CA ILE A 146 20.76 -1.19 -12.42
C ILE A 146 20.59 -2.64 -11.96
N SER A 147 21.70 -3.39 -11.80
CA SER A 147 21.60 -4.75 -11.28
C SER A 147 21.22 -4.73 -9.80
N TRP A 148 20.70 -5.85 -9.30
CA TRP A 148 20.41 -6.00 -7.87
C TRP A 148 21.67 -5.84 -7.01
N GLU A 149 22.79 -6.41 -7.44
CA GLU A 149 24.07 -6.30 -6.72
C GLU A 149 24.55 -4.86 -6.65
N ALA A 150 24.45 -4.13 -7.77
CA ALA A 150 24.85 -2.73 -7.84
C ALA A 150 23.89 -1.82 -7.06
N SER A 151 22.59 -2.11 -6.99
CA SER A 151 21.65 -1.35 -6.16
C SER A 151 21.90 -1.57 -4.67
N TYR A 152 22.16 -2.81 -4.24
CA TYR A 152 22.54 -3.09 -2.85
C TYR A 152 23.86 -2.43 -2.47
N GLN A 153 24.86 -2.47 -3.34
CA GLN A 153 26.15 -1.81 -3.08
C GLN A 153 25.98 -0.29 -2.95
N LEU A 154 25.20 0.34 -3.85
CA LEU A 154 24.93 1.77 -3.79
C LEU A 154 24.26 2.18 -2.47
N ILE A 155 23.24 1.43 -2.03
CA ILE A 155 22.57 1.67 -0.75
C ILE A 155 23.55 1.50 0.42
N ALA A 156 24.34 0.43 0.41
CA ALA A 156 25.34 0.16 1.45
C ALA A 156 26.41 1.25 1.52
N ASP A 157 26.89 1.75 0.36
CA ASP A 157 27.87 2.83 0.30
C ASP A 157 27.31 4.12 0.90
N HIS A 158 26.05 4.47 0.62
CA HIS A 158 25.41 5.63 1.25
C HIS A 158 25.29 5.47 2.76
N LEU A 159 24.84 4.30 3.23
CA LEU A 159 24.66 4.04 4.66
C LEU A 159 25.99 4.00 5.44
N HIS A 160 27.07 3.49 4.85
CA HIS A 160 28.39 3.47 5.49
C HIS A 160 29.09 4.83 5.54
N ASN A 161 28.74 5.75 4.64
CA ASN A 161 29.35 7.06 4.55
C ASN A 161 28.60 8.14 5.37
N MET A 162 27.57 7.77 6.13
CA MET A 162 26.89 8.69 7.04
C MET A 162 27.79 9.01 8.24
N ASP A 163 27.78 10.26 8.68
CA ASP A 163 28.54 10.69 9.86
C ASP A 163 27.81 10.31 11.16
N ASP A 164 26.48 10.22 11.11
CA ASP A 164 25.60 9.84 12.22
C ASP A 164 24.47 8.92 11.73
N PRO A 165 24.17 7.79 12.41
CA PRO A 165 23.05 6.92 12.06
C PRO A 165 21.69 7.62 11.95
N ASP A 166 21.47 8.72 12.67
CA ASP A 166 20.22 9.48 12.66
C ASP A 166 20.04 10.35 11.39
N GLU A 167 21.00 10.36 10.47
CA GLU A 167 20.84 10.92 9.13
C GLU A 167 19.93 10.06 8.22
N ALA A 168 19.67 8.81 8.61
CA ALA A 168 18.77 7.90 7.91
C ALA A 168 17.38 7.83 8.57
N ILE A 169 16.37 7.61 7.73
CA ILE A 169 14.98 7.33 8.14
C ILE A 169 14.53 6.02 7.48
N PHE A 170 14.02 5.10 8.30
CA PHE A 170 13.60 3.76 7.88
C PHE A 170 12.07 3.64 7.95
N TYR A 171 11.38 4.11 6.91
CA TYR A 171 9.91 4.09 6.89
C TYR A 171 9.36 2.67 6.67
N THR A 172 8.50 2.19 7.58
CA THR A 172 7.91 0.84 7.48
C THR A 172 6.48 0.87 6.96
N SER A 173 6.17 0.00 5.99
CA SER A 173 4.82 -0.16 5.45
C SER A 173 3.97 -1.10 6.29
N GLY A 174 2.74 -0.70 6.61
CA GLY A 174 1.75 -1.56 7.26
C GLY A 174 1.24 -2.71 6.38
N ARG A 175 1.64 -2.77 5.10
CA ARG A 175 1.39 -3.93 4.22
C ARG A 175 2.48 -4.99 4.31
N SER A 176 3.61 -4.69 4.94
CA SER A 176 4.68 -5.66 5.14
C SER A 176 4.29 -6.69 6.20
N SER A 177 4.80 -7.92 6.10
CA SER A 177 4.58 -8.94 7.14
C SER A 177 5.25 -8.54 8.45
N ASN A 178 4.78 -9.11 9.56
CA ASN A 178 5.39 -8.87 10.87
C ASN A 178 6.86 -9.30 10.91
N GLU A 179 7.22 -10.36 10.19
CA GLU A 179 8.60 -10.86 10.10
C GLU A 179 9.49 -9.88 9.32
N ALA A 180 8.99 -9.36 8.19
CA ALA A 180 9.72 -8.35 7.41
C ALA A 180 9.90 -7.05 8.21
N ALA A 181 8.85 -6.59 8.88
CA ALA A 181 8.90 -5.41 9.75
C ALA A 181 9.87 -5.63 10.93
N PHE A 182 9.89 -6.82 11.53
CA PHE A 182 10.82 -7.18 12.60
C PHE A 182 12.27 -7.12 12.10
N LEU A 183 12.59 -7.76 10.97
CA LEU A 183 13.93 -7.76 10.40
C LEU A 183 14.39 -6.35 10.01
N TYR A 184 13.50 -5.56 9.40
CA TYR A 184 13.78 -4.18 9.02
C TYR A 184 14.04 -3.28 10.25
N GLY A 185 13.23 -3.44 11.30
CA GLY A 185 13.44 -2.75 12.57
C GLY A 185 14.70 -3.18 13.31
N MET A 186 15.10 -4.45 13.20
CA MET A 186 16.38 -4.93 13.75
C MET A 186 17.57 -4.36 12.96
N PHE A 187 17.46 -4.26 11.65
CA PHE A 187 18.48 -3.66 10.79
C PHE A 187 18.73 -2.18 11.13
N ALA A 188 17.68 -1.36 11.23
CA ALA A 188 17.84 0.06 11.60
C ALA A 188 18.47 0.25 12.99
N ARG A 189 18.08 -0.59 13.97
CA ARG A 189 18.67 -0.56 15.31
C ARG A 189 20.11 -1.04 15.34
N ALA A 190 20.47 -2.02 14.50
CA ALA A 190 21.86 -2.45 14.33
C ALA A 190 22.72 -1.37 13.67
N MET A 191 22.14 -0.54 12.79
CA MET A 191 22.78 0.67 12.26
C MET A 191 22.99 1.76 13.31
N GLY A 192 22.25 1.71 14.43
CA GLY A 192 22.42 2.63 15.56
C GLY A 192 21.34 3.68 15.73
N THR A 193 20.25 3.63 14.95
CA THR A 193 19.14 4.62 15.02
C THR A 193 17.81 3.99 15.43
N ASN A 194 16.90 4.82 15.96
CA ASN A 194 15.48 4.50 16.14
C ASN A 194 14.57 5.33 15.22
N ASN A 195 15.10 5.98 14.19
CA ASN A 195 14.34 6.75 13.20
C ASN A 195 13.52 5.83 12.28
N LEU A 196 12.44 5.28 12.83
CA LEU A 196 11.59 4.24 12.24
C LEU A 196 10.11 4.70 12.23
N PRO A 197 9.76 5.77 11.49
CA PRO A 197 8.35 6.11 11.32
C PRO A 197 7.63 5.00 10.55
N ASP A 198 6.34 4.83 10.83
CA ASP A 198 5.50 3.86 10.15
C ASP A 198 4.15 4.49 9.74
N CYS A 199 3.43 3.84 8.83
CA CYS A 199 2.17 4.38 8.31
C CYS A 199 1.11 4.63 9.40
N SER A 200 1.17 3.91 10.52
CA SER A 200 0.25 4.06 11.64
C SER A 200 0.50 5.35 12.43
N ASN A 201 1.69 5.98 12.34
CA ASN A 201 1.90 7.28 12.98
C ASN A 201 0.97 8.36 12.41
N MET A 202 0.57 8.26 11.13
CA MET A 202 -0.37 9.19 10.52
C MET A 202 -1.84 8.91 10.87
N CYS A 203 -2.20 7.63 11.06
CA CYS A 203 -3.60 7.20 11.16
C CYS A 203 -4.05 6.77 12.56
N HIS A 204 -3.14 6.28 13.40
CA HIS A 204 -3.45 5.59 14.66
C HIS A 204 -2.71 6.15 15.89
N GLU A 205 -1.70 7.00 15.72
CA GLU A 205 -0.93 7.58 16.84
C GLU A 205 -1.84 8.26 17.88
N SER A 206 -2.72 9.13 17.41
CA SER A 206 -3.66 9.88 18.27
C SER A 206 -4.59 8.95 19.05
N SER A 207 -5.09 7.89 18.42
CA SER A 207 -5.90 6.88 19.10
C SER A 207 -5.09 6.06 20.10
N GLY A 208 -3.83 5.75 19.78
CA GLY A 208 -2.93 5.00 20.66
C GLY A 208 -2.64 5.74 21.95
N VAL A 209 -2.38 7.04 21.88
CA VAL A 209 -2.18 7.91 23.06
C VAL A 209 -3.44 7.94 23.92
N ALA A 210 -4.59 8.28 23.33
CA ALA A 210 -5.85 8.41 24.08
C ALA A 210 -6.27 7.10 24.76
N LEU A 211 -6.24 5.97 24.04
CA LEU A 211 -6.63 4.66 24.60
C LEU A 211 -5.66 4.18 25.67
N SER A 212 -4.36 4.45 25.53
CA SER A 212 -3.37 4.12 26.56
C SER A 212 -3.64 4.87 27.86
N GLU A 213 -3.98 6.17 27.78
CA GLU A 213 -4.32 6.96 28.96
C GLU A 213 -5.63 6.49 29.63
N THR A 214 -6.65 6.12 28.85
CA THR A 214 -7.98 5.79 29.41
C THR A 214 -8.15 4.32 29.79
N LEU A 215 -7.54 3.39 29.04
CA LEU A 215 -7.73 1.94 29.16
C LEU A 215 -6.44 1.18 29.49
N GLY A 216 -5.28 1.84 29.45
CA GLY A 216 -3.98 1.19 29.63
C GLY A 216 -3.47 0.41 28.41
N ILE A 217 -4.21 0.42 27.29
CA ILE A 217 -3.84 -0.27 26.05
C ILE A 217 -4.09 0.62 24.83
N GLY A 218 -3.08 0.81 23.98
CA GLY A 218 -3.17 1.62 22.75
C GLY A 218 -3.73 0.87 21.54
N LYS A 219 -4.59 -0.13 21.74
CA LYS A 219 -5.10 -1.03 20.69
C LYS A 219 -6.59 -1.29 20.87
N GLY A 220 -7.21 -1.89 19.85
CA GLY A 220 -8.60 -2.35 19.93
C GLY A 220 -8.83 -3.28 21.12
N SER A 221 -9.92 -3.03 21.85
CA SER A 221 -10.28 -3.74 23.09
C SER A 221 -11.42 -4.75 22.92
N VAL A 222 -11.93 -4.91 21.70
CA VAL A 222 -13.07 -5.75 21.35
C VAL A 222 -12.67 -6.80 20.32
N LYS A 223 -13.45 -7.87 20.23
CA LYS A 223 -13.34 -8.91 19.21
C LYS A 223 -14.45 -8.76 18.17
N LEU A 224 -14.32 -9.52 17.08
CA LEU A 224 -15.36 -9.55 16.05
C LEU A 224 -16.68 -10.09 16.61
N GLU A 225 -16.64 -11.06 17.53
CA GLU A 225 -17.85 -11.69 18.09
C GLU A 225 -18.69 -10.71 18.92
N ASP A 226 -18.07 -9.68 19.49
CA ASP A 226 -18.77 -8.67 20.29
C ASP A 226 -19.81 -7.89 19.46
N PHE A 227 -19.67 -7.85 18.13
CA PHE A 227 -20.68 -7.25 17.24
C PHE A 227 -22.03 -7.99 17.27
N TYR A 228 -22.02 -9.31 17.50
CA TYR A 228 -23.25 -10.10 17.54
C TYR A 228 -24.01 -9.97 18.87
N GLU A 229 -23.32 -9.55 19.92
CA GLU A 229 -23.89 -9.33 21.26
C GLU A 229 -24.29 -7.86 21.48
N ALA A 230 -23.79 -6.93 20.66
CA ALA A 230 -24.04 -5.50 20.81
C ALA A 230 -25.51 -5.14 20.51
N GLU A 231 -26.19 -4.54 21.49
CA GLU A 231 -27.55 -3.99 21.29
C GLU A 231 -27.54 -2.65 20.53
N VAL A 232 -26.41 -1.94 20.57
CA VAL A 232 -26.23 -0.63 19.93
C VAL A 232 -24.82 -0.53 19.36
N ILE A 233 -24.71 -0.13 18.09
CA ILE A 233 -23.44 0.18 17.41
C ILE A 233 -23.42 1.68 17.11
N LEU A 234 -22.43 2.39 17.67
CA LEU A 234 -22.20 3.81 17.40
C LEU A 234 -21.02 3.97 16.43
N ILE A 235 -21.26 4.58 15.28
CA ILE A 235 -20.25 4.83 14.25
C ILE A 235 -19.94 6.33 14.24
N ALA A 236 -18.71 6.71 14.62
CA ALA A 236 -18.25 8.10 14.65
C ALA A 236 -16.85 8.22 14.06
N GLY A 237 -16.65 9.16 13.13
CA GLY A 237 -15.35 9.37 12.48
C GLY A 237 -14.93 8.25 11.50
N GLN A 238 -15.87 7.41 11.07
CA GLN A 238 -15.62 6.28 10.15
C GLN A 238 -16.69 6.25 9.04
N ASN A 239 -16.33 5.71 7.87
CA ASN A 239 -17.26 5.35 6.80
C ASN A 239 -17.13 3.86 6.45
N PRO A 240 -17.81 2.94 7.16
CA PRO A 240 -17.69 1.51 6.91
C PRO A 240 -18.14 1.09 5.52
N GLY A 241 -19.14 1.77 4.94
CA GLY A 241 -19.69 1.43 3.63
C GLY A 241 -18.67 1.49 2.49
N THR A 242 -17.63 2.32 2.63
CA THR A 242 -16.54 2.42 1.64
C THR A 242 -15.24 1.82 2.16
N ASN A 243 -14.88 2.09 3.42
CA ASN A 243 -13.54 1.77 3.92
C ASN A 243 -13.46 0.40 4.60
N HIS A 244 -14.55 -0.07 5.21
CA HIS A 244 -14.60 -1.37 5.90
C HIS A 244 -15.92 -2.12 5.63
N PRO A 245 -16.28 -2.45 4.37
CA PRO A 245 -17.60 -3.00 4.09
C PRO A 245 -17.90 -4.35 4.77
N ARG A 246 -16.87 -5.10 5.17
CA ARG A 246 -16.99 -6.32 5.98
C ARG A 246 -17.59 -6.08 7.37
N MET A 247 -17.59 -4.84 7.86
CA MET A 247 -18.29 -4.48 9.09
C MET A 247 -19.82 -4.52 8.93
N LEU A 248 -20.32 -4.45 7.69
CA LEU A 248 -21.75 -4.40 7.38
C LEU A 248 -22.36 -5.80 7.12
N SER A 249 -21.56 -6.86 7.19
CA SER A 249 -21.96 -8.24 6.88
C SER A 249 -22.19 -9.08 8.11
#